data_AF-A0A1D2VBH1-F1
#
_entry.id   AF-A0A1D2VBH1-F1
#
_cell.length_a   1.000
_cell.length_b   1.000
_cell.length_c   1.000
_cell.angle_alpha   90.00
_cell.angle_beta   90.00
_cell.angle_gamma   90.00
#
_symmetry.space_group_name_H-M   'P 1'
#
loop_
_entity.id
_entity.type
_entity.pdbx_description
1 polymer ?
#
loop_
_entity_poly.entity_id
_entity_poly.type
_entity_poly.pdbx_seq_one_letter_code
_entity_poly.pdbx_strand_id
1 'polypeptide(L)'
;MLTMTQQLEMKMLLYTDLEFPVLFNNKEDEQEDDEGKYQRENATLFTLCRNSELYDVLKTIQIVEDRFNKRYHYDWIFLNDKQFTPHFIKSVRNLASGNVYFDQIDVEKQWSYPEFIDQALAYQLRSEMARNDVLYGNSESYRHMCRFQSGFFFDTALLNKYRYYWRIEPGIKLFCDINYDIFAFMRLNEKKFGFVISIYEYRDTISSLWLNLRPWLLDHLEYIHNNSLIDWILTYPNKHRDSLSSFRDYQQLSIEEKVLNADYNLCHYWSNFEVVDLDFYRSNEYREYFEYLDSLGGFFYERWGDAPIHSIAASLFLSKNELHWFDDVAYYHAPYLSCPLSEETRLRNKCTCNPISDFTFDDYSCTRNWLYLMNQQSAISDWESFKVQVGQDYALRKYSYNKS
;
A
#
# COMPACT_ATOMS: atom_id res chain seq x y z
N MET A 1 10.30 -53.83 -17.01
CA MET A 1 9.70 -52.56 -17.48
C MET A 1 8.45 -52.35 -16.64
N LEU A 2 8.43 -51.33 -15.80
CA LEU A 2 7.28 -50.99 -14.95
C LEU A 2 6.17 -50.40 -15.82
N THR A 3 4.90 -50.64 -15.47
CA THR A 3 3.74 -50.15 -16.21
C THR A 3 3.60 -48.63 -16.06
N MET A 4 2.91 -47.99 -17.02
CA MET A 4 2.71 -46.53 -17.05
C MET A 4 2.07 -45.99 -15.75
N THR A 5 1.26 -46.81 -15.07
CA THR A 5 0.65 -46.50 -13.77
C THR A 5 1.67 -46.51 -12.63
N GLN A 6 2.66 -47.43 -12.65
CA GLN A 6 3.74 -47.48 -11.66
C GLN A 6 4.75 -46.34 -11.83
N GLN A 7 4.91 -45.79 -13.05
CA GLN A 7 5.70 -44.58 -13.28
C GLN A 7 4.99 -43.30 -12.79
N LEU A 8 3.66 -43.29 -12.75
CA LEU A 8 2.86 -42.17 -12.20
C LEU A 8 2.89 -42.15 -10.66
N GLU A 9 2.82 -43.31 -10.00
CA GLU A 9 2.96 -43.39 -8.54
C GLU A 9 4.39 -43.07 -8.07
N MET A 10 5.43 -43.48 -8.81
CA MET A 10 6.81 -43.04 -8.52
C MET A 10 7.04 -41.54 -8.77
N LYS A 11 6.31 -40.91 -9.69
CA LYS A 11 6.37 -39.46 -9.90
C LYS A 11 5.61 -38.66 -8.83
N MET A 12 4.54 -39.22 -8.25
CA MET A 12 3.87 -38.59 -7.09
C MET A 12 4.69 -38.66 -5.80
N LEU A 13 5.56 -39.67 -5.65
CA LEU A 13 6.47 -39.80 -4.51
C LEU A 13 7.78 -38.99 -4.64
N LEU A 14 7.97 -38.27 -5.75
CA LEU A 14 9.15 -37.42 -6.02
C LEU A 14 8.79 -35.93 -6.12
N TYR A 15 7.54 -35.55 -5.84
CA TYR A 15 7.04 -34.16 -5.86
C TYR A 15 6.52 -33.69 -4.49
N THR A 16 6.83 -34.41 -3.42
CA THR A 16 6.46 -34.04 -2.04
C THR A 16 7.54 -33.29 -1.28
N ASP A 17 8.71 -33.03 -1.87
CA ASP A 17 9.85 -32.41 -1.17
C ASP A 17 10.27 -31.06 -1.77
N LEU A 18 9.35 -30.30 -2.35
CA LEU A 18 9.50 -28.83 -2.38
C LEU A 18 8.91 -28.30 -1.07
N GLU A 19 9.70 -28.48 -0.01
CA GLU A 19 9.57 -27.69 1.20
C GLU A 19 9.52 -26.21 0.78
N PHE A 20 8.33 -25.61 0.88
CA PHE A 20 8.24 -24.18 1.12
C PHE A 20 9.15 -23.90 2.33
N PRO A 21 10.00 -22.86 2.31
CA PRO A 21 10.68 -22.47 3.52
C PRO A 21 9.63 -21.98 4.53
N VAL A 22 9.11 -22.91 5.32
CA VAL A 22 8.51 -22.63 6.62
C VAL A 22 9.69 -22.52 7.57
N LEU A 23 10.26 -21.34 7.64
CA LEU A 23 11.03 -20.89 8.79
C LEU A 23 10.66 -19.43 9.08
N PHE A 24 9.45 -19.23 9.58
CA PHE A 24 9.29 -18.24 10.64
C PHE A 24 9.33 -19.03 11.95
N ASN A 25 10.52 -19.53 12.27
CA ASN A 25 10.82 -19.86 13.66
C ASN A 25 10.78 -18.53 14.40
N ASN A 26 9.88 -18.37 15.39
CA ASN A 26 9.80 -17.21 16.29
C ASN A 26 11.11 -16.91 17.08
N LYS A 27 12.23 -17.55 16.72
CA LYS A 27 13.56 -17.41 17.31
C LYS A 27 14.63 -16.92 16.33
N GLU A 28 14.37 -16.93 15.01
CA GLU A 28 15.39 -16.54 14.01
C GLU A 28 15.27 -15.08 13.54
N ASP A 29 14.21 -14.37 13.96
CA ASP A 29 13.94 -12.97 13.61
C ASP A 29 14.45 -11.95 14.64
N GLU A 30 15.16 -12.41 15.68
CA GLU A 30 15.68 -11.53 16.71
C GLU A 30 17.15 -11.15 16.41
N GLN A 31 17.41 -9.88 16.08
CA GLN A 31 18.77 -9.35 16.20
C GLN A 31 19.13 -9.36 17.69
N GLU A 32 19.78 -10.41 18.17
CA GLU A 32 20.29 -10.44 19.52
C GLU A 32 21.55 -9.56 19.61
N ASP A 33 21.58 -8.61 20.55
CA ASP A 33 22.82 -7.94 20.95
C ASP A 33 23.83 -8.95 21.54
N ASP A 34 25.05 -8.50 21.87
CA ASP A 34 26.08 -9.36 22.49
C ASP A 34 25.61 -10.01 23.82
N GLU A 35 24.45 -9.61 24.37
CA GLU A 35 23.79 -10.16 25.56
C GLU A 35 22.55 -11.01 25.26
N GLY A 36 22.18 -11.25 23.99
CA GLY A 36 21.00 -12.05 23.64
C GLY A 36 19.69 -11.25 23.56
N LYS A 37 19.70 -9.91 23.44
CA LYS A 37 18.48 -9.08 23.42
C LYS A 37 18.12 -8.62 22.03
N TYR A 38 16.86 -8.84 21.65
CA TYR A 38 16.24 -8.29 20.44
C TYR A 38 16.51 -6.79 20.25
N GLN A 39 17.15 -6.46 19.12
CA GLN A 39 17.43 -5.13 18.63
C GLN A 39 16.37 -4.75 17.60
N ARG A 40 15.61 -3.74 17.97
CA ARG A 40 14.54 -3.18 17.15
C ARG A 40 15.11 -2.38 15.97
N GLU A 41 14.48 -2.49 14.81
CA GLU A 41 14.85 -1.67 13.64
C GLU A 41 14.69 -0.16 13.90
N ASN A 42 15.40 0.65 13.12
CA ASN A 42 15.21 2.10 13.12
C ASN A 42 13.91 2.50 12.37
N ALA A 43 12.77 2.37 13.04
CA ALA A 43 11.46 2.61 12.46
C ALA A 43 10.48 3.31 13.41
N THR A 44 9.36 3.77 12.85
CA THR A 44 8.29 4.46 13.59
C THR A 44 6.91 4.18 13.01
N LEU A 45 5.89 4.28 13.85
CA LEU A 45 4.49 4.34 13.45
C LEU A 45 4.11 5.81 13.24
N PHE A 46 3.53 6.15 12.10
CA PHE A 46 3.29 7.54 11.71
C PHE A 46 1.80 7.81 11.44
N THR A 47 1.27 8.88 12.01
CA THR A 47 -0.10 9.33 11.82
C THR A 47 -0.17 10.84 11.58
N LEU A 48 -0.75 11.24 10.45
CA LEU A 48 -1.23 12.60 10.22
C LEU A 48 -2.69 12.68 10.67
N CYS A 49 -3.03 13.53 11.64
CA CYS A 49 -4.40 13.62 12.13
C CYS A 49 -4.72 14.98 12.75
N ARG A 50 -6.01 15.25 12.90
CA ARG A 50 -6.55 16.45 13.54
C ARG A 50 -6.94 16.17 14.98
N ASN A 51 -6.95 17.23 15.79
CA ASN A 51 -7.47 17.15 17.16
C ASN A 51 -8.92 16.61 17.24
N SER A 52 -9.75 16.88 16.22
CA SER A 52 -11.14 16.42 16.15
C SER A 52 -11.30 14.91 15.99
N GLU A 53 -10.24 14.21 15.56
CA GLU A 53 -10.24 12.78 15.26
C GLU A 53 -9.76 11.94 16.46
N LEU A 54 -9.57 12.58 17.63
CA LEU A 54 -9.01 11.95 18.82
C LEU A 54 -9.58 10.57 19.11
N TYR A 55 -10.91 10.42 19.13
CA TYR A 55 -11.51 9.14 19.51
C TYR A 55 -11.31 8.02 18.50
N ASP A 56 -11.16 8.35 17.22
CA ASP A 56 -10.83 7.35 16.20
C ASP A 56 -9.34 7.02 16.23
N VAL A 57 -8.48 8.00 16.52
CA VAL A 57 -7.06 7.78 16.82
C VAL A 57 -6.88 6.86 18.03
N LEU A 58 -7.61 7.07 19.13
CA LEU A 58 -7.50 6.23 20.33
C LEU A 58 -7.89 4.77 20.06
N LYS A 59 -8.95 4.53 19.27
CA LYS A 59 -9.34 3.18 18.84
C LYS A 59 -8.28 2.55 17.94
N THR A 60 -7.75 3.32 16.99
CA THR A 60 -6.67 2.88 16.10
C THR A 60 -5.44 2.46 16.91
N ILE A 61 -4.96 3.29 17.84
CA ILE A 61 -3.80 2.98 18.67
C ILE A 61 -4.06 1.70 19.47
N GLN A 62 -5.22 1.57 20.11
CA GLN A 62 -5.55 0.35 20.86
C GLN A 62 -5.43 -0.90 19.99
N ILE A 63 -6.00 -0.87 18.78
CA ILE A 63 -5.96 -2.00 17.85
C ILE A 63 -4.53 -2.31 17.40
N VAL A 64 -3.73 -1.29 17.07
CA VAL A 64 -2.34 -1.47 16.62
C VAL A 64 -1.45 -1.98 17.76
N GLU A 65 -1.64 -1.48 18.98
CA GLU A 65 -0.96 -1.97 20.18
C GLU A 65 -1.34 -3.43 20.46
N ASP A 66 -2.63 -3.76 20.43
CA ASP A 66 -3.14 -5.11 20.72
C ASP A 66 -2.67 -6.16 19.70
N ARG A 67 -2.56 -5.78 18.42
CA ARG A 67 -2.20 -6.70 17.32
C ARG A 67 -0.71 -6.73 16.98
N PHE A 68 0.06 -5.71 17.34
CA PHE A 68 1.46 -5.59 16.93
C PHE A 68 2.32 -4.89 17.99
N ASN A 69 2.07 -3.60 18.25
CA ASN A 69 3.09 -2.73 18.81
C ASN A 69 3.38 -2.97 20.29
N LYS A 70 2.47 -3.60 21.05
CA LYS A 70 2.72 -3.96 22.44
C LYS A 70 3.86 -4.98 22.60
N ARG A 71 4.24 -5.69 21.52
CA ARG A 71 5.40 -6.59 21.51
C ARG A 71 6.71 -5.86 21.16
N TYR A 72 6.67 -4.89 20.26
CA TYR A 72 7.88 -4.29 19.66
C TYR A 72 8.19 -2.87 20.15
N HIS A 73 7.20 -2.17 20.72
CA HIS A 73 7.31 -0.86 21.35
C HIS A 73 7.87 0.24 20.42
N TYR A 74 7.59 0.17 19.12
CA TYR A 74 7.99 1.22 18.17
C TYR A 74 7.40 2.57 18.57
N ASP A 75 8.17 3.62 18.29
CA ASP A 75 7.77 4.99 18.57
C ASP A 75 6.61 5.40 17.66
N TRP A 76 5.70 6.21 18.19
CA TRP A 76 4.63 6.86 17.45
C TRP A 76 4.97 8.33 17.15
N ILE A 77 4.76 8.76 15.92
CA ILE A 77 4.84 10.16 15.49
C ILE A 77 3.47 10.62 15.04
N PHE A 78 3.02 11.73 15.63
CA PHE A 78 1.80 12.42 15.23
C PHE A 78 2.12 13.80 14.66
N LEU A 79 1.63 14.07 13.45
CA LEU A 79 1.71 15.38 12.81
C LEU A 79 0.30 15.95 12.58
N ASN A 80 0.22 17.29 12.55
CA ASN A 80 -1.03 18.02 12.37
C ASN A 80 -0.74 19.43 11.80
N ASP A 81 -1.64 19.97 10.98
CA ASP A 81 -1.58 21.34 10.49
C ASP A 81 -1.78 22.40 11.60
N LYS A 82 -2.24 21.96 12.78
CA LYS A 82 -2.45 22.76 13.99
C LYS A 82 -1.73 22.17 15.19
N GLN A 83 -1.50 22.97 16.22
CA GLN A 83 -1.01 22.46 17.49
C GLN A 83 -1.97 21.42 18.09
N PHE A 84 -1.41 20.30 18.57
CA PHE A 84 -2.18 19.32 19.32
C PHE A 84 -2.60 19.87 20.69
N THR A 85 -3.83 19.59 21.09
CA THR A 85 -4.33 20.00 22.40
C THR A 85 -3.69 19.18 23.53
N PRO A 86 -3.57 19.73 24.75
CA PRO A 86 -3.08 18.96 25.89
C PRO A 86 -3.89 17.70 26.17
N HIS A 87 -5.21 17.74 25.92
CA HIS A 87 -6.08 16.58 26.07
C HIS A 87 -5.74 15.48 25.05
N PHE A 88 -5.48 15.85 23.80
CA PHE A 88 -5.05 14.91 22.76
C PHE A 88 -3.74 14.22 23.16
N ILE A 89 -2.71 15.02 23.46
CA ILE A 89 -1.37 14.53 23.84
C ILE A 89 -1.45 13.58 25.03
N LYS A 90 -2.18 13.96 26.08
CA LYS A 90 -2.34 13.13 27.29
C LYS A 90 -3.04 11.80 26.99
N SER A 91 -4.08 11.84 26.16
CA SER A 91 -4.90 10.65 25.87
C SER A 91 -4.14 9.64 25.01
N VAL A 92 -3.43 10.12 23.98
CA VAL A 92 -2.61 9.27 23.10
C VAL A 92 -1.44 8.64 23.86
N ARG A 93 -0.69 9.42 24.67
CA ARG A 93 0.43 8.91 25.49
C ARG A 93 0.02 7.83 26.48
N ASN A 94 -1.23 7.83 26.92
CA ASN A 94 -1.72 6.83 27.86
C ASN A 94 -1.93 5.44 27.22
N LEU A 95 -2.05 5.36 25.90
CA LEU A 95 -2.31 4.10 25.19
C LEU A 95 -1.07 3.50 24.53
N ALA A 96 -0.18 4.33 24.00
CA ALA A 96 1.00 3.87 23.30
C ALA A 96 1.99 3.19 24.26
N SER A 97 2.57 2.07 23.82
CA SER A 97 3.61 1.38 24.60
C SER A 97 5.02 1.85 24.28
N GLY A 98 5.26 2.39 23.07
CA GLY A 98 6.50 3.08 22.68
C GLY A 98 6.51 4.57 23.03
N ASN A 99 7.59 5.29 22.69
CA ASN A 99 7.61 6.74 22.89
C ASN A 99 6.63 7.42 21.93
N VAL A 100 6.10 8.58 22.33
CA VAL A 100 5.17 9.35 21.50
C VAL A 100 5.65 10.77 21.30
N TYR A 101 5.81 11.13 20.03
CA TYR A 101 6.21 12.46 19.59
C TYR A 101 5.07 13.13 18.84
N PHE A 102 4.98 14.45 19.02
CA PHE A 102 3.99 15.31 18.37
C PHE A 102 4.71 16.49 17.78
N ASP A 103 4.34 16.89 16.57
CA ASP A 103 4.81 18.15 15.99
C ASP A 103 3.71 18.81 15.14
N GLN A 104 3.85 20.11 14.94
CA GLN A 104 3.03 20.86 14.00
C GLN A 104 3.77 20.96 12.67
N ILE A 105 3.06 20.73 11.57
CA ILE A 105 3.58 20.92 10.22
C ILE A 105 4.00 22.39 10.03
N ASP A 106 5.11 22.64 9.31
CA ASP A 106 5.47 23.99 8.88
C ASP A 106 4.41 24.47 7.86
N VAL A 107 3.37 25.13 8.36
CA VAL A 107 2.18 25.47 7.57
C VAL A 107 2.54 26.33 6.37
N GLU A 108 3.48 27.27 6.53
CA GLU A 108 3.88 28.19 5.48
C GLU A 108 4.60 27.47 4.33
N LYS A 109 5.43 26.46 4.62
CA LYS A 109 6.21 25.75 3.59
C LYS A 109 5.55 24.48 3.07
N GLN A 110 4.84 23.77 3.93
CA GLN A 110 4.42 22.39 3.69
C GLN A 110 2.89 22.23 3.63
N TRP A 111 2.11 23.22 4.08
CA TRP A 111 0.64 23.16 4.13
C TRP A 111 -0.03 24.46 3.64
N SER A 112 0.55 25.07 2.60
CA SER A 112 0.08 26.31 1.98
C SER A 112 -0.01 26.16 0.45
N TYR A 113 -0.54 27.18 -0.23
CA TYR A 113 -0.45 27.28 -1.67
C TYR A 113 0.95 27.76 -2.09
N PRO A 114 1.63 27.07 -3.00
CA PRO A 114 2.80 27.62 -3.68
C PRO A 114 2.48 28.93 -4.41
N GLU A 115 3.47 29.81 -4.55
CA GLU A 115 3.28 31.16 -5.14
C GLU A 115 2.72 31.15 -6.56
N PHE A 116 3.01 30.11 -7.35
CA PHE A 116 2.55 29.99 -8.74
C PHE A 116 1.09 29.50 -8.86
N ILE A 117 0.43 29.13 -7.76
CA ILE A 117 -0.96 28.66 -7.79
C ILE A 117 -1.92 29.85 -7.81
N ASP A 118 -2.72 29.93 -8.86
CA ASP A 118 -3.89 30.81 -8.92
C ASP A 118 -5.00 30.24 -8.02
N GLN A 119 -5.13 30.83 -6.83
CA GLN A 119 -6.09 30.40 -5.83
C GLN A 119 -7.55 30.64 -6.26
N ALA A 120 -7.81 31.63 -7.11
CA ALA A 120 -9.15 31.89 -7.63
C ALA A 120 -9.57 30.81 -8.62
N LEU A 121 -8.66 30.42 -9.52
CA LEU A 121 -8.85 29.28 -10.42
C LEU A 121 -9.01 27.97 -9.64
N ALA A 122 -8.13 27.71 -8.66
CA ALA A 122 -8.22 26.53 -7.81
C ALA A 122 -9.57 26.46 -7.09
N TYR A 123 -10.10 27.58 -6.58
CA TYR A 123 -11.42 27.63 -5.95
C TYR A 123 -12.54 27.33 -6.96
N GLN A 124 -12.47 27.86 -8.18
CA GLN A 124 -13.43 27.59 -9.24
C GLN A 124 -13.47 26.09 -9.59
N LEU A 125 -12.30 25.47 -9.78
CA LEU A 125 -12.18 24.06 -10.13
C LEU A 125 -12.66 23.14 -8.99
N ARG A 126 -12.38 23.48 -7.72
CA ARG A 126 -12.98 22.80 -6.56
C ARG A 126 -14.50 22.87 -6.58
N SER A 127 -15.05 24.04 -6.91
CA SER A 127 -16.50 24.25 -6.99
C SER A 127 -17.15 23.51 -8.16
N GLU A 128 -16.41 23.27 -9.24
CA GLU A 128 -16.84 22.42 -10.35
C GLU A 128 -16.83 20.94 -9.97
N MET A 129 -15.73 20.44 -9.40
CA MET A 129 -15.65 19.07 -8.90
C MET A 129 -16.75 18.76 -7.87
N ALA A 130 -17.10 19.73 -7.03
CA ALA A 130 -18.21 19.63 -6.09
C ALA A 130 -19.57 19.43 -6.78
N ARG A 131 -19.80 20.12 -7.91
CA ARG A 131 -21.04 20.00 -8.70
C ARG A 131 -21.12 18.68 -9.48
N ASN A 132 -19.98 18.06 -9.74
CA ASN A 132 -19.87 16.78 -10.44
C ASN A 132 -19.76 15.59 -9.46
N ASP A 133 -20.06 15.80 -8.17
CA ASP A 133 -20.03 14.78 -7.11
C ASP A 133 -18.69 14.01 -7.00
N VAL A 134 -17.58 14.66 -7.37
CA VAL A 134 -16.24 14.08 -7.20
C VAL A 134 -15.95 13.97 -5.71
N LEU A 135 -15.58 12.78 -5.24
CA LEU A 135 -15.25 12.53 -3.83
C LEU A 135 -14.19 13.52 -3.33
N TYR A 136 -14.43 14.19 -2.20
CA TYR A 136 -13.59 15.29 -1.69
C TYR A 136 -13.29 16.42 -2.69
N GLY A 137 -14.05 16.54 -3.78
CA GLY A 137 -13.84 17.50 -4.87
C GLY A 137 -13.81 18.95 -4.38
N ASN A 138 -14.66 19.28 -3.40
CA ASN A 138 -14.72 20.61 -2.79
C ASN A 138 -13.63 20.88 -1.73
N SER A 139 -12.90 19.87 -1.28
CA SER A 139 -12.07 19.98 -0.07
C SER A 139 -10.69 20.55 -0.39
N GLU A 140 -10.44 21.74 0.14
CA GLU A 140 -9.14 22.41 0.07
C GLU A 140 -8.11 21.74 0.98
N SER A 141 -8.48 21.49 2.24
CA SER A 141 -7.61 20.81 3.20
C SER A 141 -7.19 19.41 2.76
N TYR A 142 -8.02 18.71 1.98
CA TYR A 142 -7.68 17.39 1.44
C TYR A 142 -6.56 17.47 0.39
N ARG A 143 -6.51 18.54 -0.41
CA ARG A 143 -5.45 18.76 -1.40
C ARG A 143 -4.11 19.07 -0.74
N HIS A 144 -4.13 19.90 0.31
CA HIS A 144 -2.94 20.11 1.13
C HIS A 144 -2.46 18.80 1.77
N MET A 145 -3.38 17.96 2.27
CA MET A 145 -3.05 16.64 2.79
C MET A 145 -2.38 15.75 1.74
N CYS A 146 -2.97 15.62 0.54
CA CYS A 146 -2.39 14.81 -0.54
C CYS A 146 -1.00 15.32 -0.95
N ARG A 147 -0.83 16.63 -1.11
CA ARG A 147 0.47 17.25 -1.40
C ARG A 147 1.48 17.01 -0.26
N PHE A 148 1.07 17.15 0.99
CA PHE A 148 1.91 16.92 2.17
C PHE A 148 2.42 15.48 2.25
N GLN A 149 1.51 14.51 2.08
CA GLN A 149 1.86 13.09 2.05
C GLN A 149 2.73 12.75 0.83
N SER A 150 2.54 13.43 -0.31
CA SER A 150 3.35 13.18 -1.50
C SER A 150 4.79 13.67 -1.39
N GLY A 151 5.07 14.77 -0.67
CA GLY A 151 6.36 15.45 -0.80
C GLY A 151 7.04 15.97 0.45
N PHE A 152 6.41 15.89 1.63
CA PHE A 152 6.92 16.64 2.79
C PHE A 152 7.05 15.85 4.09
N PHE A 153 6.19 14.86 4.35
CA PHE A 153 6.17 14.19 5.65
C PHE A 153 7.51 13.54 6.01
N PHE A 154 8.20 12.94 5.03
CA PHE A 154 9.44 12.18 5.20
C PHE A 154 10.68 13.05 5.54
N ASP A 155 10.59 14.37 5.36
CA ASP A 155 11.66 15.35 5.64
C ASP A 155 11.48 16.13 6.94
N THR A 156 10.45 15.79 7.73
CA THR A 156 10.22 16.47 9.01
C THR A 156 11.31 16.13 10.02
N ALA A 157 11.54 17.03 10.98
CA ALA A 157 12.58 16.85 12.00
C ALA A 157 12.39 15.57 12.86
N LEU A 158 11.14 15.10 12.99
CA LEU A 158 10.82 13.84 13.66
C LEU A 158 11.13 12.63 12.78
N LEU A 159 10.69 12.61 11.51
CA LEU A 159 10.87 11.47 10.61
C LEU A 159 12.29 11.33 10.06
N ASN A 160 13.09 12.41 10.01
CA ASN A 160 14.50 12.39 9.57
C ASN A 160 15.42 11.46 10.36
N LYS A 161 14.99 11.01 11.55
CA LYS A 161 15.77 10.11 12.41
C LYS A 161 15.54 8.64 12.09
N TYR A 162 14.47 8.33 11.35
CA TYR A 162 14.02 6.97 11.09
C TYR A 162 14.36 6.54 9.67
N ARG A 163 14.61 5.24 9.52
CA ARG A 163 14.77 4.59 8.22
C ARG A 163 13.43 4.13 7.68
N TYR A 164 12.65 3.39 8.47
CA TYR A 164 11.33 2.92 8.05
C TYR A 164 10.21 3.68 8.74
N TYR A 165 9.05 3.74 8.09
CA TYR A 165 7.81 4.09 8.76
C TYR A 165 6.68 3.17 8.34
N TRP A 166 5.68 3.06 9.21
CA TRP A 166 4.37 2.50 8.88
C TRP A 166 3.32 3.58 9.04
N ARG A 167 2.66 3.95 7.93
CA ARG A 167 1.50 4.86 7.95
C ARG A 167 0.29 4.22 8.59
N ILE A 168 -0.29 4.94 9.54
CA ILE A 168 -1.48 4.52 10.26
C ILE A 168 -2.47 5.69 10.30
N GLU A 169 -3.60 5.53 9.61
CA GLU A 169 -4.70 6.50 9.60
C GLU A 169 -5.70 6.29 10.77
N PRO A 170 -6.40 7.34 11.22
CA PRO A 170 -7.53 7.19 12.14
C PRO A 170 -8.64 6.30 11.56
N GLY A 171 -9.23 5.43 12.39
CA GLY A 171 -10.37 4.60 12.00
C GLY A 171 -10.04 3.28 11.32
N ILE A 172 -8.75 2.95 11.14
CA ILE A 172 -8.33 1.64 10.62
C ILE A 172 -8.66 0.50 11.60
N LYS A 173 -8.66 -0.72 11.08
CA LYS A 173 -8.72 -1.94 11.91
C LYS A 173 -7.67 -2.95 11.46
N LEU A 174 -7.10 -3.66 12.42
CA LEU A 174 -6.30 -4.85 12.24
C LEU A 174 -7.06 -6.04 12.81
N PHE A 175 -7.31 -7.06 12.01
CA PHE A 175 -8.13 -8.20 12.42
C PHE A 175 -7.33 -9.42 12.87
N CYS A 176 -6.03 -9.45 12.59
CA CYS A 176 -5.11 -10.53 12.94
C CYS A 176 -4.01 -10.02 13.88
N ASP A 177 -3.46 -10.91 14.69
CA ASP A 177 -2.18 -10.71 15.39
C ASP A 177 -1.04 -10.73 14.36
N ILE A 178 -0.16 -9.74 14.40
CA ILE A 178 1.06 -9.67 13.58
C ILE A 178 2.19 -10.19 14.46
N ASN A 179 2.64 -11.42 14.19
CA ASN A 179 3.50 -12.18 15.09
C ASN A 179 5.01 -12.05 14.84
N TYR A 180 5.40 -11.21 13.89
CA TYR A 180 6.78 -10.88 13.54
C TYR A 180 6.98 -9.37 13.49
N ASP A 181 8.23 -8.93 13.55
CA ASP A 181 8.56 -7.53 13.36
C ASP A 181 8.51 -7.20 11.86
N ILE A 182 7.49 -6.45 11.46
CA ILE A 182 7.29 -6.00 10.08
C ILE A 182 8.49 -5.21 9.56
N PHE A 183 9.17 -4.42 10.39
CA PHE A 183 10.30 -3.62 9.94
C PHE A 183 11.56 -4.49 9.77
N ALA A 184 11.80 -5.43 10.69
CA ALA A 184 12.88 -6.42 10.51
C ALA A 184 12.63 -7.24 9.24
N PHE A 185 11.39 -7.68 8.99
CA PHE A 185 11.02 -8.34 7.75
C PHE A 185 11.38 -7.51 6.52
N MET A 186 11.03 -6.21 6.50
CA MET A 186 11.35 -5.32 5.39
C MET A 186 12.86 -5.25 5.14
N ARG A 187 13.67 -5.09 6.20
CA ARG A 187 15.14 -5.06 6.05
C ARG A 187 15.70 -6.40 5.59
N LEU A 188 15.35 -7.50 6.26
CA LEU A 188 15.89 -8.84 6.02
C LEU A 188 15.57 -9.34 4.60
N ASN A 189 14.44 -8.92 4.04
CA ASN A 189 13.98 -9.31 2.71
C ASN A 189 14.23 -8.22 1.65
N GLU A 190 15.04 -7.22 1.97
CA GLU A 190 15.42 -6.11 1.09
C GLU A 190 14.21 -5.41 0.44
N LYS A 191 13.15 -5.20 1.23
CA LYS A 191 11.93 -4.51 0.82
C LYS A 191 12.04 -3.03 1.13
N LYS A 192 11.54 -2.23 0.19
CA LYS A 192 11.46 -0.77 0.31
C LYS A 192 10.03 -0.27 0.36
N PHE A 193 9.06 -0.96 -0.22
CA PHE A 193 7.67 -0.52 -0.22
C PHE A 193 6.71 -1.69 0.00
N GLY A 194 5.90 -1.62 1.05
CA GLY A 194 4.94 -2.65 1.43
C GLY A 194 3.51 -2.13 1.51
N PHE A 195 2.54 -2.89 0.99
CA PHE A 195 1.12 -2.53 0.96
C PHE A 195 0.21 -3.73 1.27
N VAL A 196 -1.07 -3.46 1.57
CA VAL A 196 -2.11 -4.50 1.80
C VAL A 196 -3.23 -4.47 0.75
N ILE A 197 -3.59 -3.29 0.24
CA ILE A 197 -4.69 -3.08 -0.72
C ILE A 197 -4.16 -2.31 -1.93
N SER A 198 -4.58 -2.71 -3.13
CA SER A 198 -4.40 -1.94 -4.36
C SER A 198 -5.71 -1.81 -5.13
N ILE A 199 -5.95 -0.66 -5.74
CA ILE A 199 -7.25 -0.25 -6.28
C ILE A 199 -7.08 0.66 -7.50
N TYR A 200 -8.12 0.78 -8.32
CA TYR A 200 -8.19 1.79 -9.36
C TYR A 200 -8.54 3.17 -8.78
N GLU A 201 -7.85 4.22 -9.23
CA GLU A 201 -8.22 5.61 -8.94
C GLU A 201 -9.42 6.06 -9.80
N TYR A 202 -10.13 7.07 -9.32
CA TYR A 202 -11.14 7.78 -10.11
C TYR A 202 -10.45 8.69 -11.13
N ARG A 203 -10.63 8.41 -12.42
CA ARG A 203 -10.00 9.15 -13.52
C ARG A 203 -10.20 10.67 -13.43
N ASP A 204 -11.38 11.13 -13.01
CA ASP A 204 -11.73 12.56 -12.92
C ASP A 204 -10.89 13.35 -11.91
N THR A 205 -10.08 12.65 -11.11
CA THR A 205 -9.28 13.25 -10.03
C THR A 205 -7.82 13.45 -10.45
N ILE A 206 -7.40 12.78 -11.52
CA ILE A 206 -6.03 12.71 -12.04
C ILE A 206 -6.02 12.74 -13.59
N SER A 207 -6.94 13.51 -14.19
CA SER A 207 -7.19 13.52 -15.64
C SER A 207 -5.95 13.84 -16.48
N SER A 208 -5.08 14.71 -15.98
CA SER A 208 -3.85 15.11 -16.69
C SER A 208 -2.57 14.54 -16.09
N LEU A 209 -2.64 13.77 -14.99
CA LEU A 209 -1.47 13.29 -14.26
C LEU A 209 -0.48 12.54 -15.17
N TRP A 210 -0.92 11.44 -15.80
CA TRP A 210 -0.04 10.65 -16.66
C TRP A 210 0.35 11.39 -17.94
N LEU A 211 -0.59 12.13 -18.53
CA LEU A 211 -0.36 12.90 -19.74
C LEU A 211 0.77 13.92 -19.55
N ASN A 212 0.76 14.63 -18.42
CA ASN A 212 1.76 15.63 -18.09
C ASN A 212 3.04 15.01 -17.54
N LEU A 213 2.99 13.85 -16.89
CA LEU A 213 4.17 13.15 -16.42
C LEU A 213 5.00 12.54 -17.56
N ARG A 214 4.34 12.09 -18.64
CA ARG A 214 5.00 11.37 -19.75
C ARG A 214 6.21 12.11 -20.35
N PRO A 215 6.15 13.40 -20.70
CA PRO A 215 7.32 14.11 -21.23
C PRO A 215 8.51 14.09 -20.28
N TRP A 216 8.28 14.31 -18.98
CA TRP A 216 9.34 14.28 -17.98
C TRP A 216 9.95 12.87 -17.85
N LEU A 217 9.14 11.81 -17.90
CA LEU A 217 9.68 10.44 -17.89
C LEU A 217 10.53 10.12 -19.13
N LEU A 218 10.19 10.67 -20.30
CA LEU A 218 10.99 10.49 -21.52
C LEU A 218 12.35 11.20 -21.41
N ASP A 219 12.41 12.30 -20.67
CA ASP A 219 13.65 13.03 -20.40
C ASP A 219 14.46 12.42 -19.22
N HIS A 220 13.88 11.48 -18.45
CA HIS A 220 14.47 10.86 -17.27
C HIS A 220 14.31 9.32 -17.27
N LEU A 221 14.47 8.69 -18.44
CA LEU A 221 14.33 7.23 -18.58
C LEU A 221 15.29 6.46 -17.67
N GLU A 222 16.43 7.04 -17.32
CA GLU A 222 17.41 6.50 -16.38
C GLU A 222 16.90 6.32 -14.95
N TYR A 223 15.83 7.02 -14.56
CA TYR A 223 15.19 6.84 -13.25
C TYR A 223 14.29 5.61 -13.21
N ILE A 224 13.85 5.11 -14.37
CA ILE A 224 13.00 3.93 -14.44
C ILE A 224 13.89 2.69 -14.30
N HIS A 225 13.68 1.94 -13.23
CA HIS A 225 14.46 0.75 -12.95
C HIS A 225 14.22 -0.32 -14.03
N ASN A 226 15.28 -1.00 -14.48
CA ASN A 226 15.19 -2.02 -15.55
C ASN A 226 14.31 -3.23 -15.18
N ASN A 227 14.22 -3.54 -13.89
CA ASN A 227 13.32 -4.55 -13.33
C ASN A 227 12.10 -3.92 -12.61
N SER A 228 11.66 -2.76 -13.07
CA SER A 228 10.50 -2.06 -12.51
C SER A 228 9.20 -2.84 -12.73
N LEU A 229 8.15 -2.43 -12.01
CA LEU A 229 6.80 -2.97 -12.18
C LEU A 229 5.95 -2.06 -13.08
N ILE A 230 6.57 -1.37 -14.05
CA ILE A 230 5.90 -0.42 -14.95
C ILE A 230 4.67 -1.02 -15.65
N ASP A 231 4.73 -2.28 -16.08
CA ASP A 231 3.61 -2.94 -16.77
C ASP A 231 2.35 -3.07 -15.89
N TRP A 232 2.48 -2.98 -14.57
CA TRP A 232 1.33 -3.04 -13.65
C TRP A 232 0.49 -1.76 -13.67
N ILE A 233 1.11 -0.59 -13.93
CA ILE A 233 0.42 0.70 -13.98
C ILE A 233 -0.02 1.10 -15.39
N LEU A 234 0.38 0.36 -16.42
CA LEU A 234 0.11 0.73 -17.81
C LEU A 234 -1.09 0.00 -18.44
N THR A 235 -1.71 0.67 -19.40
CA THR A 235 -2.63 0.06 -20.36
C THR A 235 -2.39 0.61 -21.76
N TYR A 236 -2.65 -0.19 -22.78
CA TYR A 236 -2.38 0.14 -24.18
C TYR A 236 -3.68 0.31 -24.95
N PRO A 237 -3.83 1.37 -25.77
CA PRO A 237 -5.09 1.71 -26.46
C PRO A 237 -5.55 0.65 -27.49
N ASN A 238 -4.65 -0.21 -27.99
CA ASN A 238 -4.94 -1.23 -29.00
C ASN A 238 -5.11 -2.65 -28.43
N LYS A 239 -5.56 -2.81 -27.18
CA LYS A 239 -5.97 -4.12 -26.64
C LYS A 239 -7.15 -4.66 -27.44
N HIS A 240 -6.89 -5.41 -28.51
CA HIS A 240 -7.85 -6.40 -29.00
C HIS A 240 -8.09 -7.37 -27.85
N ARG A 241 -9.33 -7.39 -27.34
CA ARG A 241 -9.74 -7.92 -26.04
C ARG A 241 -9.50 -9.42 -25.81
N ASP A 242 -8.96 -10.16 -26.78
CA ASP A 242 -9.18 -11.61 -26.89
C ASP A 242 -7.93 -12.50 -26.98
N SER A 243 -6.71 -12.04 -26.69
CA SER A 243 -5.59 -12.99 -26.55
C SER A 243 -4.53 -12.62 -25.53
N LEU A 244 -4.20 -13.59 -24.66
CA LEU A 244 -3.00 -13.57 -23.81
C LEU A 244 -1.70 -13.36 -24.60
N SER A 245 -1.70 -13.59 -25.92
CA SER A 245 -0.54 -13.32 -26.79
C SER A 245 -0.17 -11.84 -26.82
N SER A 246 -1.18 -10.94 -26.85
CA SER A 246 -0.93 -9.49 -26.87
C SER A 246 -0.25 -8.98 -25.60
N PHE A 247 -0.49 -9.59 -24.43
CA PHE A 247 0.13 -9.17 -23.17
C PHE A 247 1.64 -9.46 -23.14
N ARG A 248 2.09 -10.56 -23.74
CA ARG A 248 3.52 -10.89 -23.85
C ARG A 248 4.25 -9.99 -24.83
N ASP A 249 3.56 -9.49 -25.85
CA ASP A 249 4.16 -8.60 -26.84
C ASP A 249 4.49 -7.22 -26.23
N TYR A 250 3.64 -6.70 -25.35
CA TYR A 250 3.89 -5.42 -24.67
C TYR A 250 4.99 -5.49 -23.60
N GLN A 251 5.19 -6.64 -22.95
CA GLN A 251 6.27 -6.80 -21.97
C GLN A 251 7.66 -6.69 -22.60
N GLN A 252 7.79 -6.99 -23.89
CA GLN A 252 9.04 -6.95 -24.64
C GLN A 252 9.42 -5.56 -25.16
N LEU A 253 8.52 -4.58 -25.05
CA LEU A 253 8.81 -3.19 -25.42
C LEU A 253 9.93 -2.61 -24.54
N SER A 254 10.74 -1.74 -25.12
CA SER A 254 11.66 -0.90 -24.36
C SER A 254 10.90 0.02 -23.41
N ILE A 255 11.55 0.49 -22.34
CA ILE A 255 10.94 1.43 -21.39
C ILE A 255 10.43 2.69 -22.11
N GLU A 256 11.21 3.22 -23.06
CA GLU A 256 10.82 4.37 -23.88
C GLU A 256 9.52 4.10 -24.66
N GLU A 257 9.42 2.96 -25.35
CA GLU A 257 8.21 2.57 -26.07
C GLU A 257 7.00 2.39 -25.16
N LYS A 258 7.21 1.86 -23.94
CA LYS A 258 6.14 1.73 -22.93
C LYS A 258 5.62 3.11 -22.51
N VAL A 259 6.52 4.02 -22.14
CA VAL A 259 6.17 5.39 -21.72
C VAL A 259 5.47 6.16 -22.86
N LEU A 260 5.96 6.02 -24.09
CA LEU A 260 5.43 6.72 -25.26
C LEU A 260 4.02 6.25 -25.66
N ASN A 261 3.78 4.94 -25.64
CA ASN A 261 2.59 4.33 -26.26
C ASN A 261 1.50 3.88 -25.27
N ALA A 262 1.76 3.93 -23.96
CA ALA A 262 0.78 3.55 -22.95
C ALA A 262 0.10 4.75 -22.26
N ASP A 263 -1.08 4.47 -21.71
CA ASP A 263 -1.77 5.34 -20.76
C ASP A 263 -1.74 4.71 -19.35
N TYR A 264 -1.95 5.53 -18.32
CA TYR A 264 -2.08 5.05 -16.96
C TYR A 264 -3.41 4.29 -16.81
N ASN A 265 -3.33 3.07 -16.29
CA ASN A 265 -4.48 2.20 -16.09
C ASN A 265 -5.25 2.50 -14.80
N LEU A 266 -4.80 3.50 -14.02
CA LEU A 266 -5.36 3.97 -12.75
C LEU A 266 -5.02 3.11 -11.51
N CYS A 267 -4.28 2.01 -11.66
CA CYS A 267 -3.89 1.17 -10.52
C CYS A 267 -2.91 1.86 -9.58
N HIS A 268 -3.18 1.77 -8.28
CA HIS A 268 -2.30 2.27 -7.23
C HIS A 268 -2.41 1.44 -5.94
N TYR A 269 -1.35 1.47 -5.14
CA TYR A 269 -1.33 1.01 -3.76
C TYR A 269 -2.09 2.00 -2.89
N TRP A 270 -2.96 1.50 -2.01
CA TRP A 270 -3.81 2.35 -1.20
C TRP A 270 -3.06 2.84 0.05
N SER A 271 -2.52 4.06 -0.02
CA SER A 271 -1.49 4.60 0.87
C SER A 271 -1.87 4.76 2.35
N ASN A 272 -3.16 4.65 2.73
CA ASN A 272 -3.54 4.65 4.15
C ASN A 272 -2.93 3.48 4.96
N PHE A 273 -2.44 2.45 4.26
CA PHE A 273 -1.46 1.49 4.76
C PHE A 273 -0.26 1.51 3.82
N GLU A 274 0.89 1.88 4.35
CA GLU A 274 2.18 1.69 3.69
C GLU A 274 3.27 1.48 4.74
N VAL A 275 4.14 0.50 4.50
CA VAL A 275 5.37 0.26 5.29
C VAL A 275 6.52 0.48 4.33
N VAL A 276 7.32 1.52 4.55
CA VAL A 276 8.23 2.02 3.52
C VAL A 276 9.58 2.40 4.11
N ASP A 277 10.65 2.10 3.36
CA ASP A 277 11.99 2.65 3.59
C ASP A 277 12.00 4.11 3.14
N LEU A 278 12.12 5.04 4.08
CA LEU A 278 12.08 6.50 3.83
C LEU A 278 13.19 6.95 2.88
N ASP A 279 14.27 6.17 2.71
CA ASP A 279 15.31 6.48 1.73
C ASP A 279 14.78 6.44 0.29
N PHE A 280 13.69 5.72 0.02
CA PHE A 280 12.98 5.80 -1.26
C PHE A 280 12.45 7.21 -1.52
N TYR A 281 11.71 7.80 -0.58
CA TYR A 281 11.17 9.14 -0.74
C TYR A 281 12.24 10.23 -0.70
N ARG A 282 13.36 9.97 -0.03
CA ARG A 282 14.49 10.90 0.08
C ARG A 282 15.44 10.83 -1.11
N SER A 283 15.27 9.86 -2.01
CA SER A 283 16.11 9.68 -3.19
C SER A 283 15.98 10.86 -4.16
N ASN A 284 17.00 11.08 -5.00
CA ASN A 284 16.96 12.17 -5.99
C ASN A 284 15.83 11.94 -7.00
N GLU A 285 15.62 10.69 -7.42
CA GLU A 285 14.60 10.30 -8.38
C GLU A 285 13.20 10.67 -7.87
N TYR A 286 12.89 10.36 -6.61
CA TYR A 286 11.59 10.71 -6.02
C TYR A 286 11.45 12.23 -5.82
N ARG A 287 12.51 12.91 -5.37
CA ARG A 287 12.48 14.35 -5.14
C ARG A 287 12.24 15.14 -6.41
N GLU A 288 12.98 14.85 -7.48
CA GLU A 288 12.82 15.52 -8.77
C GLU A 288 11.46 15.19 -9.40
N TYR A 289 10.98 13.94 -9.25
CA TYR A 289 9.63 13.55 -9.63
C TYR A 289 8.55 14.37 -8.92
N PHE A 290 8.65 14.49 -7.59
CA PHE A 290 7.71 15.26 -6.81
C PHE A 290 7.77 16.75 -7.15
N GLU A 291 8.97 17.34 -7.25
CA GLU A 291 9.17 18.75 -7.61
C GLU A 291 8.56 19.06 -8.99
N TYR A 292 8.76 18.17 -9.97
CA TYR A 292 8.14 18.29 -11.28
C TYR A 292 6.62 18.29 -11.18
N LEU A 293 6.03 17.29 -10.50
CA LEU A 293 4.58 17.19 -10.37
C LEU A 293 3.98 18.35 -9.57
N ASP A 294 4.65 18.81 -8.52
CA ASP A 294 4.21 19.95 -7.73
C ASP A 294 4.13 21.20 -8.63
N SER A 295 5.14 21.42 -9.48
CA SER A 295 5.20 22.56 -10.41
C SER A 295 4.05 22.63 -11.42
N LEU A 296 3.40 21.48 -11.71
CA LEU A 296 2.24 21.42 -12.60
C LEU A 296 0.95 21.91 -11.93
N GLY A 297 0.93 22.00 -10.60
CA GLY A 297 -0.22 22.45 -9.81
C GLY A 297 -1.40 21.47 -9.76
N GLY A 298 -1.23 20.23 -10.23
CA GLY A 298 -2.29 19.22 -10.31
C GLY A 298 -2.89 18.83 -8.94
N PHE A 299 -2.14 18.98 -7.85
CA PHE A 299 -2.68 18.85 -6.49
C PHE A 299 -3.82 19.85 -6.21
N PHE A 300 -3.79 21.04 -6.82
CA PHE A 300 -4.73 22.14 -6.56
C PHE A 300 -5.73 22.40 -7.68
N TYR A 301 -5.30 22.25 -8.94
CA TYR A 301 -6.16 22.39 -10.11
C TYR A 301 -6.97 21.12 -10.41
N GLU A 302 -6.44 19.95 -10.05
CA GLU A 302 -7.18 18.69 -10.02
C GLU A 302 -7.39 18.22 -8.57
N ARG A 303 -7.23 16.92 -8.30
CA ARG A 303 -7.30 16.32 -6.96
C ARG A 303 -6.34 15.13 -6.86
N TRP A 304 -5.09 15.34 -7.30
CA TRP A 304 -4.05 14.32 -7.26
C TRP A 304 -3.85 13.82 -5.82
N GLY A 305 -4.16 12.54 -5.60
CA GLY A 305 -3.95 11.87 -4.33
C GLY A 305 -2.50 11.43 -4.17
N ASP A 306 -2.01 11.32 -2.94
CA ASP A 306 -0.69 10.76 -2.64
C ASP A 306 -0.58 9.30 -3.06
N ALA A 307 -1.67 8.53 -2.97
CA ALA A 307 -1.69 7.12 -3.33
C ALA A 307 -1.24 6.83 -4.78
N PRO A 308 -1.83 7.45 -5.83
CA PRO A 308 -1.31 7.29 -7.20
C PRO A 308 0.10 7.87 -7.39
N ILE A 309 0.47 8.95 -6.70
CA ILE A 309 1.81 9.55 -6.78
C ILE A 309 2.88 8.59 -6.26
N HIS A 310 2.69 8.05 -5.05
CA HIS A 310 3.58 7.04 -4.46
C HIS A 310 3.66 5.79 -5.32
N SER A 311 2.52 5.35 -5.87
CA SER A 311 2.44 4.11 -6.62
C SER A 311 3.10 4.17 -7.99
N ILE A 312 2.96 5.30 -8.69
CA ILE A 312 3.66 5.53 -9.95
C ILE A 312 5.17 5.53 -9.68
N ALA A 313 5.64 6.29 -8.70
CA ALA A 313 7.06 6.34 -8.36
C ALA A 313 7.60 4.96 -7.94
N ALA A 314 6.92 4.25 -7.03
CA ALA A 314 7.36 2.93 -6.57
C ALA A 314 7.35 1.89 -7.70
N SER A 315 6.38 1.96 -8.62
CA SER A 315 6.30 1.02 -9.75
C SER A 315 7.33 1.31 -10.84
N LEU A 316 7.87 2.53 -10.91
CA LEU A 316 8.86 2.96 -11.90
C LEU A 316 10.29 2.89 -11.37
N PHE A 317 10.55 3.46 -10.19
CA PHE A 317 11.91 3.74 -9.69
C PHE A 317 12.48 2.60 -8.85
N LEU A 318 11.64 1.72 -8.32
CA LEU A 318 12.09 0.54 -7.58
C LEU A 318 12.14 -0.70 -8.48
N SER A 319 13.03 -1.63 -8.14
CA SER A 319 12.94 -3.00 -8.60
C SER A 319 11.66 -3.62 -8.05
N LYS A 320 10.94 -4.39 -8.87
CA LYS A 320 9.73 -5.08 -8.41
C LYS A 320 9.98 -6.03 -7.23
N ASN A 321 11.22 -6.50 -7.05
CA ASN A 321 11.61 -7.35 -5.91
C ASN A 321 11.70 -6.58 -4.58
N GLU A 322 11.78 -5.25 -4.63
CA GLU A 322 11.77 -4.36 -3.45
C GLU A 322 10.34 -4.02 -3.01
N LEU A 323 9.33 -4.42 -3.79
CA LEU A 323 7.91 -4.27 -3.48
C LEU A 323 7.39 -5.51 -2.74
N HIS A 324 6.50 -5.31 -1.78
CA HIS A 324 5.89 -6.40 -1.02
C HIS A 324 4.38 -6.20 -0.81
N TRP A 325 3.62 -7.28 -0.99
CA TRP A 325 2.21 -7.34 -0.64
C TRP A 325 2.08 -8.16 0.64
N PHE A 326 1.59 -7.54 1.71
CA PHE A 326 1.31 -8.19 2.98
C PHE A 326 -0.05 -8.90 2.90
N ASP A 327 -0.04 -10.16 2.52
CA ASP A 327 -1.23 -11.01 2.39
C ASP A 327 -1.72 -11.59 3.73
N ASP A 328 -0.90 -11.45 4.77
CA ASP A 328 -1.11 -11.94 6.12
C ASP A 328 -1.59 -10.86 7.11
N VAL A 329 -1.44 -9.58 6.74
CA VAL A 329 -1.90 -8.43 7.54
C VAL A 329 -3.36 -8.10 7.18
N ALA A 330 -4.32 -8.63 7.96
CA ALA A 330 -5.72 -8.29 7.77
C ALA A 330 -6.03 -6.85 8.19
N TYR A 331 -6.35 -6.02 7.20
CA TYR A 331 -6.49 -4.59 7.34
C TYR A 331 -7.84 -4.10 6.82
N TYR A 332 -8.41 -3.10 7.49
CA TYR A 332 -9.58 -2.38 6.98
C TYR A 332 -9.39 -0.89 7.15
N HIS A 333 -9.69 -0.18 6.09
CA HIS A 333 -10.00 1.24 6.07
C HIS A 333 -11.24 1.39 5.22
N ALA A 334 -12.23 2.18 5.66
CA ALA A 334 -13.53 2.19 4.98
C ALA A 334 -13.39 2.59 3.50
N PRO A 335 -14.05 1.87 2.56
CA PRO A 335 -14.94 0.72 2.77
C PRO A 335 -14.29 -0.67 2.63
N TYR A 336 -13.00 -0.76 2.34
CA TYR A 336 -12.36 -2.00 1.87
C TYR A 336 -11.68 -2.79 2.98
N LEU A 337 -11.78 -4.11 2.87
CA LEU A 337 -11.15 -5.08 3.75
C LEU A 337 -10.14 -5.90 2.96
N SER A 338 -8.92 -6.03 3.47
CA SER A 338 -7.99 -7.10 3.12
C SER A 338 -8.03 -8.16 4.22
N CYS A 339 -8.23 -9.43 3.85
CA CYS A 339 -8.31 -10.55 4.79
C CYS A 339 -7.58 -11.78 4.23
N PRO A 340 -6.62 -12.37 4.97
CA PRO A 340 -5.87 -13.54 4.52
C PRO A 340 -6.79 -14.67 4.08
N LEU A 341 -6.52 -15.28 2.93
CA LEU A 341 -7.34 -16.36 2.36
C LEU A 341 -6.99 -17.75 2.88
N SER A 342 -5.76 -17.94 3.36
CA SER A 342 -5.33 -19.18 4.02
C SER A 342 -6.02 -19.34 5.38
N GLU A 343 -6.75 -20.46 5.57
CA GLU A 343 -7.34 -20.80 6.87
C GLU A 343 -6.28 -20.99 7.95
N GLU A 344 -5.16 -21.61 7.61
CA GLU A 344 -4.02 -21.78 8.50
C GLU A 344 -3.50 -20.43 9.01
N THR A 345 -3.27 -19.48 8.10
CA THR A 345 -2.84 -18.12 8.48
C THR A 345 -3.87 -17.46 9.39
N ARG A 346 -5.16 -17.58 9.07
CA ARG A 346 -6.23 -17.02 9.91
C ARG A 346 -6.28 -17.60 11.31
N LEU A 347 -6.13 -18.92 11.44
CA LEU A 347 -6.13 -19.60 12.74
C LEU A 347 -4.88 -19.26 13.54
N ARG A 348 -3.70 -19.33 12.92
CA ARG A 348 -2.41 -19.02 13.53
C ARG A 348 -2.35 -17.58 14.06
N ASN A 349 -2.85 -16.63 13.28
CA ASN A 349 -2.83 -15.21 13.60
C ASN A 349 -4.12 -14.71 14.27
N LYS A 350 -5.00 -15.61 14.73
CA LYS A 350 -6.26 -15.27 15.45
C LYS A 350 -7.09 -14.20 14.74
N CYS A 351 -7.22 -14.35 13.43
CA CYS A 351 -7.90 -13.40 12.57
C CYS A 351 -9.41 -13.35 12.87
N THR A 352 -9.98 -12.15 12.79
CA THR A 352 -11.41 -11.88 13.07
C THR A 352 -12.17 -11.32 11.85
N CYS A 353 -11.51 -11.23 10.70
CA CYS A 353 -12.10 -10.78 9.44
C CYS A 353 -12.87 -11.89 8.73
N ASN A 354 -13.82 -11.51 7.88
CA ASN A 354 -14.51 -12.45 6.99
C ASN A 354 -13.77 -12.53 5.64
N PRO A 355 -13.13 -13.66 5.29
CA PRO A 355 -12.39 -13.80 4.03
C PRO A 355 -13.29 -13.72 2.79
N ILE A 356 -14.61 -13.88 2.92
CA ILE A 356 -15.57 -13.68 1.82
C ILE A 356 -15.69 -12.20 1.44
N SER A 357 -15.42 -11.30 2.39
CA SER A 357 -15.48 -9.84 2.20
C SER A 357 -14.13 -9.23 1.81
N ASP A 358 -13.13 -10.07 1.51
CA ASP A 358 -11.83 -9.62 1.05
C ASP A 358 -11.92 -8.91 -0.32
N PHE A 359 -11.26 -7.75 -0.41
CA PHE A 359 -11.26 -6.89 -1.60
C PHE A 359 -10.17 -7.26 -2.61
N THR A 360 -9.16 -8.04 -2.22
CA THR A 360 -7.95 -8.30 -3.02
C THR A 360 -8.23 -8.76 -4.45
N PHE A 361 -9.30 -9.52 -4.65
CA PHE A 361 -9.70 -10.06 -5.95
C PHE A 361 -11.08 -9.58 -6.42
N ASP A 362 -11.55 -8.46 -5.89
CA ASP A 362 -12.66 -7.71 -6.46
C ASP A 362 -12.27 -7.15 -7.85
N ASP A 363 -13.25 -6.92 -8.73
CA ASP A 363 -13.00 -6.39 -10.07
C ASP A 363 -12.41 -4.97 -10.04
N TYR A 364 -12.62 -4.23 -8.94
CA TYR A 364 -12.04 -2.91 -8.72
C TYR A 364 -10.68 -2.95 -8.01
N SER A 365 -10.17 -4.13 -7.66
CA SER A 365 -8.80 -4.30 -7.14
C SER A 365 -7.78 -4.44 -8.26
N CYS A 366 -6.56 -3.98 -7.99
CA CYS A 366 -5.41 -4.13 -8.89
C CYS A 366 -4.48 -5.29 -8.52
N THR A 367 -4.78 -6.01 -7.44
CA THR A 367 -3.85 -6.99 -6.85
C THR A 367 -3.71 -8.25 -7.69
N ARG A 368 -4.77 -8.68 -8.39
CA ARG A 368 -4.71 -9.85 -9.29
C ARG A 368 -3.65 -9.67 -10.39
N ASN A 369 -3.62 -8.51 -11.03
CA ASN A 369 -2.64 -8.21 -12.08
C ASN A 369 -1.24 -8.01 -11.49
N TRP A 370 -1.14 -7.46 -10.28
CA TRP A 370 0.10 -7.34 -9.53
C TRP A 370 0.75 -8.71 -9.31
N LEU A 371 -0.01 -9.66 -8.75
CA LEU A 371 0.42 -11.04 -8.49
C LEU A 371 0.89 -11.75 -9.77
N TYR A 372 0.19 -11.52 -10.89
CA TYR A 372 0.59 -12.09 -12.18
C TYR A 372 1.97 -11.61 -12.63
N LEU A 373 2.26 -10.31 -12.52
CA LEU A 373 3.55 -9.71 -12.93
C LEU A 373 4.69 -10.00 -11.93
N MET A 374 4.32 -10.32 -10.69
CA MET A 374 5.22 -10.73 -9.61
C MET A 374 5.52 -12.24 -9.61
N ASN A 375 4.99 -13.00 -10.57
CA ASN A 375 5.13 -14.47 -10.63
C ASN A 375 4.58 -15.20 -9.39
N GLN A 376 3.51 -14.67 -8.80
CA GLN A 376 2.81 -15.22 -7.64
C GLN A 376 1.44 -15.79 -8.03
N GLN A 377 1.38 -16.56 -9.12
CA GLN A 377 0.12 -17.11 -9.63
C GLN A 377 -0.50 -18.20 -8.73
N SER A 378 0.27 -18.76 -7.79
CA SER A 378 -0.27 -19.66 -6.76
C SER A 378 -1.32 -18.95 -5.90
N ALA A 379 -1.07 -17.72 -5.47
CA ALA A 379 -2.03 -16.92 -4.69
C ALA A 379 -3.36 -16.68 -5.45
N ILE A 380 -3.29 -16.53 -6.77
CA ILE A 380 -4.49 -16.43 -7.63
C ILE A 380 -5.24 -17.78 -7.63
N SER A 381 -4.53 -18.88 -7.79
CA SER A 381 -5.11 -20.24 -7.81
C SER A 381 -5.76 -20.62 -6.48
N ASP A 382 -5.13 -20.22 -5.36
CA ASP A 382 -5.65 -20.43 -4.02
C ASP A 382 -6.98 -19.68 -3.82
N TRP A 383 -7.08 -18.45 -4.32
CA TRP A 383 -8.34 -17.70 -4.30
C TRP A 383 -9.43 -18.33 -5.16
N GLU A 384 -9.11 -18.77 -6.38
CA GLU A 384 -10.08 -19.44 -7.27
C GLU A 384 -10.62 -20.70 -6.59
N SER A 385 -9.75 -21.46 -5.90
CA SER A 385 -10.11 -22.63 -5.12
C SER A 385 -10.99 -22.28 -3.92
N PHE A 386 -10.64 -21.23 -3.18
CA PHE A 386 -11.44 -20.71 -2.06
C PHE A 386 -12.86 -20.34 -2.51
N LYS A 387 -13.02 -19.66 -3.65
CA LYS A 387 -14.34 -19.32 -4.20
C LYS A 387 -15.20 -20.54 -4.50
N VAL A 388 -14.61 -21.60 -5.05
CA VAL A 388 -15.31 -22.85 -5.34
C VAL A 388 -15.79 -23.50 -4.03
N GLN A 389 -14.91 -23.57 -3.02
CA GLN A 389 -15.24 -24.16 -1.72
C GLN A 389 -16.38 -23.40 -1.03
N VAL A 390 -16.29 -22.07 -0.93
CA VAL A 390 -17.34 -21.23 -0.34
C VAL A 390 -18.66 -21.35 -1.11
N GLY A 391 -18.60 -21.38 -2.45
CA GLY A 391 -19.78 -21.55 -3.30
C GLY A 391 -20.49 -22.88 -3.08
N GLN A 392 -19.73 -23.98 -2.92
CA GLN A 392 -20.26 -25.29 -2.58
C GLN A 392 -20.87 -25.31 -1.17
N ASP A 393 -20.20 -24.73 -0.18
CA ASP A 393 -20.70 -24.63 1.19
C ASP A 393 -22.01 -23.83 1.29
N TYR A 394 -22.12 -22.74 0.52
CA TYR A 394 -23.34 -21.94 0.46
C TYR A 394 -24.50 -22.70 -0.19
N ALA A 395 -24.22 -23.47 -1.25
CA ALA A 395 -25.20 -24.34 -1.89
C ALA A 395 -25.67 -25.46 -0.94
N LEU A 396 -24.75 -26.08 -0.18
CA LEU A 396 -25.06 -27.12 0.80
C LEU A 396 -25.87 -26.59 1.99
N ARG A 397 -25.54 -25.39 2.51
CA ARG A 397 -26.31 -24.71 3.57
C ARG A 397 -27.72 -24.34 3.10
N LYS A 398 -27.89 -23.89 1.85
CA LYS A 398 -29.21 -23.59 1.27
C LYS A 398 -30.05 -24.87 1.07
N TYR A 399 -29.42 -25.98 0.70
CA TYR A 399 -30.08 -27.29 0.58
C TYR A 399 -30.54 -27.88 1.92
N SER A 400 -29.81 -27.62 3.00
CA SER A 400 -30.16 -28.08 4.34
C SER A 400 -31.25 -27.21 4.98
N TYR A 401 -31.25 -25.90 4.72
CA TYR A 401 -32.30 -24.98 5.19
C TYR A 401 -33.67 -25.19 4.52
N ASN A 402 -33.70 -25.69 3.27
CA ASN A 402 -34.93 -26.01 2.55
C ASN A 402 -35.50 -27.41 2.89
N LYS A 403 -34.81 -28.19 3.73
CA LYS A 403 -35.24 -29.54 4.16
C LYS A 403 -35.67 -29.60 5.64
N SER A 404 -35.43 -28.53 6.40
CA SER A 404 -35.98 -28.29 7.75
C SER A 404 -37.23 -27.45 7.67
#